data_AF-A0A5P0JGF7-F1
#
_entry.id   AF-A0A5P0JGF7-F1
#
_cell.length_a   1.000
_cell.length_b   1.000
_cell.length_c   1.000
_cell.angle_alpha   90.00
_cell.angle_beta   90.00
_cell.angle_gamma   90.00
#
_symmetry.space_group_name_H-M   'P 1'
#
loop_
_entity.id
_entity.type
_entity.pdbx_description
1 polymer ?
#
loop_
_entity_poly.entity_id
_entity_poly.type
_entity_poly.pdbx_seq_one_letter_code
_entity_poly.pdbx_strand_id
1 'polypeptide(L)'
;SWDTDNTDLDLHVVTPDGEHAWYGNTVLKNSGALDMDVTTGYGPEIFAMPAPVHGRYQVYINYYGGRSETELTTAQLTLITDEGSVNEKQETFIVPMRNAGELTLVKSFDW
;
A
#
# COMPACT_ATOMS: atom_id res chain seq x y z
N SER A 1 -2.45 -4.53 -5.61
CA SER A 1 -2.03 -5.27 -6.82
C SER A 1 -1.94 -4.32 -7.99
N TRP A 2 -1.40 -4.76 -9.12
CA TRP A 2 -1.31 -3.96 -10.35
C TRP A 2 -1.48 -4.84 -11.59
N ASP A 3 -1.51 -4.22 -12.77
CA ASP A 3 -1.98 -4.81 -14.03
C ASP A 3 -0.89 -5.10 -15.06
N THR A 4 0.38 -4.82 -14.74
CA THR A 4 1.51 -5.01 -15.67
C THR A 4 2.54 -5.99 -15.11
N ASP A 5 3.15 -6.77 -16.00
CA ASP A 5 4.21 -7.72 -15.65
C ASP A 5 5.58 -7.01 -15.59
N ASN A 6 6.53 -7.55 -14.81
CA ASN A 6 7.86 -6.96 -14.58
C ASN A 6 7.84 -5.49 -14.11
N THR A 7 6.78 -5.12 -13.41
CA THR A 7 6.60 -3.85 -12.70
C THR A 7 6.69 -4.09 -11.21
N ASP A 8 7.33 -3.15 -10.52
CA ASP A 8 7.56 -3.16 -9.09
C ASP A 8 6.88 -1.94 -8.46
N LEU A 9 5.80 -2.18 -7.72
CA LEU A 9 5.09 -1.16 -6.94
C LEU A 9 5.15 -1.52 -5.46
N ASP A 10 5.65 -0.59 -4.65
CA ASP A 10 5.66 -0.76 -3.18
C ASP A 10 4.44 -0.10 -2.53
N LEU A 11 3.89 -0.77 -1.52
CA LEU A 11 2.94 -0.23 -0.58
C LEU A 11 3.66 0.48 0.58
N HIS A 12 3.30 1.74 0.79
CA HIS A 12 3.83 2.55 1.88
C HIS A 12 2.69 2.97 2.81
N VAL A 13 2.82 2.69 4.11
CA VAL A 13 1.83 3.08 5.12
C VAL A 13 2.50 3.86 6.24
N VAL A 14 2.04 5.08 6.49
CA VAL A 14 2.44 5.89 7.65
C VAL A 14 1.33 5.84 8.70
N THR A 15 1.68 5.41 9.91
CA THR A 15 0.76 5.27 11.04
C THR A 15 0.68 6.55 11.87
N PRO A 16 -0.38 6.75 12.68
CA PRO A 16 -0.61 7.97 13.45
C PRO A 16 0.52 8.36 14.43
N ASP A 17 1.24 7.36 14.93
CA ASP A 17 2.40 7.51 15.82
C ASP A 17 3.72 7.78 15.09
N GLY A 18 3.66 7.93 13.75
CA GLY A 18 4.79 8.31 12.91
C GLY A 18 5.67 7.15 12.44
N GLU A 19 5.25 5.91 12.66
CA GLU A 19 5.93 4.77 12.05
C GLU A 19 5.58 4.64 10.57
N HIS A 20 6.49 4.02 9.80
CA HIS A 20 6.38 3.92 8.35
C HIS A 20 6.73 2.50 7.90
N ALA A 21 5.73 1.78 7.39
CA ALA A 21 5.88 0.48 6.77
C ALA A 21 6.12 0.61 5.26
N TRP A 22 7.11 -0.12 4.76
CA TRP A 22 7.51 -0.23 3.35
C TRP A 22 8.48 -1.42 3.19
N TYR A 23 8.94 -1.73 1.98
CA TYR A 23 9.80 -2.91 1.73
C TYR A 23 11.04 -2.97 2.66
N GLY A 24 11.62 -1.83 3.02
CA GLY A 24 12.79 -1.73 3.90
C GLY A 24 12.48 -1.78 5.40
N ASN A 25 11.21 -1.70 5.80
CA ASN A 25 10.75 -1.78 7.18
C ASN A 25 9.36 -2.42 7.26
N THR A 26 9.31 -3.75 7.22
CA THR A 26 8.07 -4.50 7.08
C THR A 26 7.35 -4.78 8.40
N VAL A 27 8.00 -4.60 9.56
CA VAL A 27 7.38 -4.84 10.88
C VAL A 27 7.52 -3.60 11.75
N LEU A 28 6.38 -3.04 12.14
CA LEU A 28 6.25 -1.86 12.97
C LEU A 28 6.20 -2.25 14.46
N LYS A 29 6.64 -1.36 15.34
CA LYS A 29 6.58 -1.58 16.81
C LYS A 29 5.15 -1.58 17.32
N ASN A 30 4.25 -0.91 16.61
CA ASN A 30 2.82 -0.88 16.89
C ASN A 30 2.07 -2.10 16.35
N SER A 31 2.78 -3.17 15.95
CA SER A 31 2.22 -4.43 15.44
C SER A 31 1.59 -4.36 14.05
N GLY A 32 1.73 -3.24 13.33
CA GLY A 32 1.51 -3.19 11.89
C GLY A 32 2.58 -3.98 11.15
N ALA A 33 2.19 -4.76 10.14
CA ALA A 33 3.15 -5.54 9.36
C ALA A 33 2.77 -5.60 7.87
N LEU A 34 3.79 -5.58 7.03
CA LEU A 34 3.73 -5.85 5.60
C LEU A 34 4.05 -7.34 5.38
N ASP A 35 3.16 -8.03 4.67
CA ASP A 35 3.18 -9.48 4.43
C ASP A 35 4.36 -9.90 3.53
N MET A 36 4.31 -9.49 2.27
CA MET A 36 5.23 -9.94 1.25
C MET A 36 5.58 -8.78 0.33
N ASP A 37 6.87 -8.61 0.12
CA ASP A 37 7.44 -7.78 -0.93
C ASP A 37 7.40 -8.59 -2.23
N VAL A 38 6.65 -8.10 -3.22
CA VAL A 38 6.43 -8.77 -4.51
C VAL A 38 7.08 -7.94 -5.62
N THR A 39 8.40 -8.08 -5.74
CA THR A 39 9.23 -7.42 -6.77
C THR A 39 9.02 -7.92 -8.21
N THR A 40 8.17 -8.93 -8.42
CA THR A 40 7.90 -9.50 -9.75
C THR A 40 6.42 -9.79 -9.94
N GLY A 41 5.83 -9.33 -11.06
CA GLY A 41 4.47 -9.71 -11.45
C GLY A 41 3.45 -8.62 -11.10
N TYR A 42 2.36 -8.99 -10.42
CA TYR A 42 1.12 -8.20 -10.29
C TYR A 42 0.75 -7.84 -8.82
N GLY A 43 1.67 -8.04 -7.88
CA GLY A 43 1.39 -7.99 -6.44
C GLY A 43 0.49 -9.15 -5.96
N PRO A 44 -0.29 -8.98 -4.88
CA PRO A 44 -0.39 -7.79 -4.03
C PRO A 44 0.75 -7.69 -3.02
N GLU A 45 1.03 -6.47 -2.59
CA GLU A 45 1.58 -6.23 -1.26
C GLU A 45 0.44 -5.93 -0.29
N ILE A 46 0.50 -6.49 0.91
CA ILE A 46 -0.54 -6.36 1.93
C ILE A 46 0.08 -5.81 3.21
N PHE A 47 -0.55 -4.78 3.78
CA PHE A 47 -0.29 -4.31 5.13
C PHE A 47 -1.49 -4.64 6.02
N ALA A 48 -1.23 -5.20 7.21
CA ALA A 48 -2.25 -5.53 8.19
C ALA A 48 -1.86 -4.99 9.58
N MET A 49 -2.87 -4.54 10.32
CA MET A 49 -2.69 -4.03 11.68
C MET A 49 -3.87 -4.47 12.56
N PRO A 50 -3.76 -5.61 13.28
CA PRO A 50 -4.87 -6.17 14.07
C PRO A 50 -5.29 -5.31 15.27
N ALA A 51 -4.40 -4.45 15.75
CA ALA A 51 -4.65 -3.50 16.84
C ALA A 51 -4.25 -2.09 16.38
N PRO A 52 -5.06 -1.43 15.54
CA PRO A 52 -4.71 -0.14 15.01
C PRO A 52 -4.65 0.91 16.12
N VAL A 53 -3.72 1.85 16.00
CA VAL A 53 -3.64 3.02 16.88
C VAL A 53 -4.59 4.10 16.36
N HIS A 54 -5.21 4.87 17.26
CA HIS A 54 -6.13 5.92 16.84
C HIS A 54 -5.40 7.10 16.21
N GLY A 55 -5.99 7.65 15.15
CA GLY A 55 -5.54 8.86 14.48
C GLY A 55 -5.37 8.69 12.97
N ARG A 56 -4.54 9.56 12.38
CA ARG A 56 -4.41 9.67 10.93
C ARG A 56 -3.45 8.64 10.34
N TYR A 57 -3.96 7.85 9.40
CA TYR A 57 -3.18 7.01 8.52
C TYR A 57 -2.99 7.69 7.15
N GLN A 58 -1.87 7.37 6.51
CA GLN A 58 -1.59 7.77 5.14
C GLN A 58 -1.10 6.55 4.36
N VAL A 59 -1.76 6.27 3.24
CA VAL A 59 -1.44 5.12 2.38
C VAL A 59 -0.97 5.65 1.02
N TYR A 60 0.23 5.23 0.66
CA TYR A 60 0.90 5.62 -0.56
C TYR A 60 1.23 4.38 -1.39
N ILE A 61 1.36 4.59 -2.69
CA ILE A 61 1.93 3.62 -3.62
C ILE A 61 3.16 4.27 -4.24
N ASN A 62 4.29 3.57 -4.17
CA ASN A 62 5.53 3.96 -4.83
C ASN A 62 5.65 3.18 -6.14
N TYR A 63 5.83 3.87 -7.26
CA TYR A 63 6.27 3.19 -8.48
C TYR A 63 7.79 3.03 -8.42
N TYR A 64 8.27 1.92 -7.86
CA TYR A 64 9.71 1.71 -7.67
C TYR A 64 10.46 1.64 -9.01
N GLY A 65 9.95 0.82 -9.94
CA GLY A 65 10.52 0.68 -11.27
C GLY A 65 9.99 -0.52 -12.04
N GLY A 66 10.60 -0.81 -13.17
CA GLY A 66 10.20 -1.91 -14.03
C GLY A 66 11.01 -1.92 -15.33
N ARG A 67 11.00 -3.04 -16.05
CA ARG A 67 11.82 -3.18 -17.27
C ARG A 67 11.29 -2.40 -18.48
N SER A 68 10.06 -1.92 -18.43
CA SER A 68 9.44 -1.12 -19.50
C SER A 68 9.09 0.26 -18.97
N GLU A 69 9.97 1.24 -19.15
CA GLU A 69 9.68 2.67 -18.89
C GLU A 69 8.54 3.21 -19.76
N THR A 70 8.06 2.42 -20.74
CA THR A 70 7.00 2.78 -21.68
C THR A 70 5.64 2.18 -21.35
N GLU A 71 5.54 1.19 -20.47
CA GLU A 71 4.25 0.61 -20.11
C GLU A 71 3.59 1.38 -18.97
N LEU A 72 2.35 1.83 -19.23
CA LEU A 72 1.49 2.42 -18.21
C LEU A 72 1.00 1.29 -17.31
N THR A 73 1.13 1.48 -16.00
CA THR A 73 0.56 0.56 -15.02
C THR A 73 -0.49 1.24 -14.16
N THR A 74 -1.49 0.46 -13.78
CA THR A 74 -2.55 0.85 -12.86
C THR A 74 -2.46 0.01 -11.61
N ALA A 75 -2.34 0.66 -10.46
CA ALA A 75 -2.46 0.00 -9.18
C ALA A 75 -3.93 -0.05 -8.74
N GLN A 76 -4.31 -1.15 -8.10
CA GLN A 76 -5.53 -1.27 -7.33
C GLN A 76 -5.17 -1.39 -5.85
N LEU A 77 -5.64 -0.42 -5.06
CA LEU A 77 -5.58 -0.42 -3.60
C LEU A 77 -6.95 -0.74 -3.03
N THR A 78 -7.00 -1.73 -2.14
CA THR A 78 -8.20 -2.02 -1.34
C THR A 78 -7.87 -1.76 0.12
N LEU A 79 -8.60 -0.83 0.74
CA LEU A 79 -8.54 -0.53 2.16
C LEU A 79 -9.73 -1.18 2.85
N ILE A 80 -9.46 -1.99 3.87
CA ILE A 80 -10.48 -2.61 4.72
C ILE A 80 -10.27 -2.09 6.15
N THR A 81 -11.31 -1.51 6.76
CA THR A 81 -11.32 -1.15 8.19
C THR A 81 -12.35 -1.99 8.91
N ASP A 82 -12.10 -2.27 10.19
CA ASP A 82 -12.97 -3.07 11.07
C ASP A 82 -13.35 -4.43 10.46
N GLU A 83 -12.36 -5.07 9.79
CA GLU A 83 -12.50 -6.36 9.10
C GLU A 83 -13.10 -7.43 10.02
N GLY A 84 -14.10 -8.15 9.52
CA GLY A 84 -14.82 -9.19 10.24
C GLY A 84 -15.84 -8.68 11.28
N SER A 85 -16.03 -7.37 11.40
CA SER A 85 -17.04 -6.78 12.30
C SER A 85 -18.30 -6.32 11.55
N VAL A 86 -19.36 -5.97 12.29
CA VAL A 86 -20.58 -5.37 11.71
C VAL A 86 -20.35 -3.97 11.12
N ASN A 87 -19.22 -3.34 11.44
CA ASN A 87 -18.83 -2.02 10.96
C ASN A 87 -17.78 -2.09 9.84
N GLU A 88 -17.50 -3.30 9.31
CA GLU A 88 -16.52 -3.47 8.24
C GLU A 88 -16.80 -2.50 7.08
N LYS A 89 -15.76 -1.83 6.63
CA LYS A 89 -15.82 -0.93 5.49
C LYS A 89 -14.69 -1.25 4.53
N GLN A 90 -15.04 -1.39 3.25
CA GLN A 90 -14.11 -1.62 2.17
C GLN A 90 -14.16 -0.46 1.17
N GLU A 91 -13.01 0.13 0.87
CA GLU A 91 -12.84 1.14 -0.16
C GLU A 91 -11.80 0.63 -1.18
N THR A 92 -12.09 0.77 -2.48
CA THR A 92 -11.15 0.40 -3.55
C THR A 92 -10.83 1.61 -4.41
N PHE A 93 -9.54 1.79 -4.70
CA PHE A 93 -8.99 2.89 -5.47
C PHE A 93 -8.21 2.35 -6.66
N ILE A 94 -8.41 2.97 -7.82
CA ILE A 94 -7.68 2.69 -9.05
C ILE A 94 -6.74 3.87 -9.29
N VAL A 95 -5.44 3.60 -9.32
CA VAL A 95 -4.39 4.62 -9.32
C VAL A 95 -3.48 4.40 -10.54
N PRO A 96 -3.64 5.19 -11.61
CA PRO A 96 -2.71 5.17 -12.73
C PRO A 96 -1.35 5.71 -12.28
N MET A 97 -0.29 4.91 -12.45
CA MET A 97 1.07 5.30 -12.14
C MET A 97 1.73 5.89 -13.38
N ARG A 98 2.48 6.98 -13.22
CA ARG A 98 3.00 7.75 -14.37
C ARG A 98 4.50 7.58 -14.56
N ASN A 99 5.29 7.61 -13.48
CA ASN A 99 6.76 7.60 -13.58
C ASN A 99 7.36 6.72 -12.51
N ALA A 100 8.44 6.00 -12.85
CA ALA A 100 9.29 5.35 -11.86
C ALA A 100 9.90 6.40 -10.89
N GLY A 101 9.97 6.05 -9.61
CA GLY A 101 10.33 6.91 -8.49
C GLY A 101 9.20 7.79 -7.96
N GLU A 102 8.00 7.75 -8.55
CA GLU A 102 6.86 8.54 -8.07
C GLU A 102 6.21 7.90 -6.84
N LEU A 103 6.11 8.67 -5.75
CA LEU A 103 5.35 8.30 -4.56
C LEU A 103 3.99 9.01 -4.57
N THR A 104 2.92 8.24 -4.77
CA THR A 104 1.56 8.76 -4.88
C THR A 104 0.79 8.53 -3.60
N LEU A 105 0.31 9.61 -2.95
CA LEU A 105 -0.66 9.50 -1.85
C LEU A 105 -2.02 9.06 -2.41
N VAL A 106 -2.50 7.89 -2.01
CA VAL A 106 -3.78 7.35 -2.48
C VAL A 106 -4.91 7.71 -1.53
N LYS A 107 -4.69 7.56 -0.23
CA LYS A 107 -5.70 7.81 0.80
C LYS A 107 -5.06 8.33 2.07
N SER A 108 -5.75 9.27 2.71
CA SER A 108 -5.58 9.54 4.14
C SER A 108 -6.94 9.39 4.82
N PHE A 109 -6.95 8.78 5.99
CA PHE A 109 -8.15 8.54 6.78
C PHE A 109 -7.80 8.52 8.27
N ASP A 110 -8.78 8.81 9.10
CA ASP A 110 -8.67 8.71 10.56
C ASP A 110 -9.39 7.43 11.02
N TRP A 111 -8.77 6.66 11.92
CA TRP A 111 -9.35 5.45 12.57
C TRP A 111 -9.34 5.62 14.09
#